data_AF-A0A3D1RAN5-F1
#
_entry.id   AF-A0A3D1RAN5-F1
#
_cell.length_a   1.000
_cell.length_b   1.000
_cell.length_c   1.000
_cell.angle_alpha   90.00
_cell.angle_beta   90.00
_cell.angle_gamma   90.00
#
_symmetry.space_group_name_H-M   'P 1'
#
loop_
_entity.id
_entity.type
_entity.pdbx_description
1 polymer ?
#
loop_
_entity_poly.entity_id
_entity_poly.type
_entity_poly.pdbx_seq_one_letter_code
_entity_poly.pdbx_strand_id
1 'polypeptide(L)' 'MEDAPRPASGERYFTPAHRHLPPRHARRIPSFRTSVCSQTPPKDEEMKVAITGGSGHVGGNLARALLAEGHEVRALVRE' A
#
# COMPACT_ATOMS: atom_id res chain seq x y z
N MET A 1 4.56 -23.02 33.33
CA MET A 1 4.21 -24.30 32.70
C MET A 1 2.69 -24.28 32.62
N GLU A 2 2.03 -23.96 31.52
CA GLU A 2 2.41 -24.02 30.11
C GLU A 2 1.77 -22.88 29.30
N ASP A 3 2.51 -22.45 28.28
CA ASP A 3 2.16 -21.47 27.24
C ASP A 3 0.94 -21.90 26.42
N ALA A 4 -0.03 -21.00 26.24
CA ALA A 4 -0.99 -21.10 25.14
C ALA A 4 -0.34 -20.49 23.88
N PRO A 5 -0.42 -21.14 22.69
CA PRO A 5 0.32 -20.72 21.52
C PRO A 5 -0.17 -19.36 20.99
N ARG A 6 0.79 -18.47 20.71
CA ARG A 6 0.55 -17.19 20.03
C ARG A 6 0.02 -17.48 18.62
N PRO A 7 -1.13 -16.92 18.20
CA PRO A 7 -1.59 -17.08 16.83
C PRO A 7 -0.63 -16.38 15.87
N ALA A 8 -0.04 -17.18 14.98
CA ALA A 8 0.73 -16.72 13.84
C ALA A 8 -0.17 -16.00 12.83
N SER A 9 0.42 -15.04 12.12
CA SER A 9 -0.01 -14.57 10.79
C SER A 9 -1.48 -14.11 10.64
N GLY A 10 -1.68 -12.79 10.77
CA GLY A 10 -2.03 -11.98 9.60
C GLY A 10 -3.33 -12.25 8.83
N GLU A 11 -4.38 -12.81 9.42
CA GLU A 11 -5.62 -13.04 8.68
C GLU A 11 -6.91 -12.69 9.44
N ARG A 12 -7.70 -11.82 8.78
CA ARG A 12 -9.17 -11.73 8.82
C ARG A 12 -9.81 -10.97 9.99
N TYR A 13 -9.79 -9.65 9.90
CA TYR A 13 -10.96 -8.85 10.28
C TYR A 13 -11.72 -8.45 9.01
N PHE A 14 -12.70 -9.25 8.60
CA PHE A 14 -13.76 -8.76 7.72
C PHE A 14 -15.07 -9.48 8.07
N THR A 15 -15.89 -8.80 8.87
CA THR A 15 -17.27 -9.17 9.19
C THR A 15 -18.17 -8.95 7.96
N PRO A 16 -19.14 -9.83 7.66
CA PRO A 16 -20.04 -9.64 6.55
C PRO A 16 -21.26 -8.81 6.99
N ALA A 17 -21.39 -7.59 6.50
CA ALA A 17 -22.64 -6.85 6.53
C ALA A 17 -23.12 -6.64 5.10
N HIS A 18 -24.06 -7.49 4.66
CA HIS A 18 -24.80 -7.30 3.43
C HIS A 18 -25.54 -5.96 3.47
N ARG A 19 -25.17 -5.04 2.56
CA ARG A 19 -26.12 -4.11 1.95
C ARG A 19 -26.01 -4.25 0.45
N HIS A 20 -27.05 -4.81 -0.16
CA HIS A 20 -27.31 -4.67 -1.57
C HIS A 20 -27.51 -3.17 -1.89
N LEU A 21 -26.41 -2.49 -2.23
CA LEU A 21 -26.44 -1.18 -2.87
C LEU A 21 -26.47 -1.43 -4.38
N PRO A 22 -27.40 -0.80 -5.13
CA PRO A 22 -27.42 -0.93 -6.58
C PRO A 22 -26.13 -0.35 -7.18
N PRO A 23 -25.61 -0.91 -8.29
CA PRO A 23 -24.34 -0.49 -8.87
C PRO A 23 -24.57 0.84 -9.59
N ARG A 24 -24.54 1.97 -8.87
CA ARG A 24 -24.93 3.23 -9.48
C ARG A 24 -23.95 3.72 -10.52
N HIS A 25 -22.66 3.46 -10.40
CA HIS A 25 -21.70 3.73 -11.46
C HIS A 25 -20.54 2.80 -11.22
N ALA A 26 -20.40 1.73 -12.00
CA ALA A 26 -19.11 1.09 -12.17
C ALA A 26 -18.16 2.21 -12.62
N ARG A 27 -17.44 2.81 -11.66
CA ARG A 27 -16.44 3.83 -11.93
C ARG A 27 -15.58 3.20 -13.00
N ARG A 28 -15.59 3.82 -14.18
CA ARG A 28 -14.69 3.51 -15.29
C ARG A 28 -13.32 3.51 -14.66
N ILE A 29 -12.76 2.34 -14.37
CA ILE A 29 -11.40 2.24 -13.88
C ILE A 29 -10.60 2.70 -15.10
N PRO A 30 -9.98 3.88 -15.07
CA PRO A 30 -9.14 4.28 -16.19
C PRO A 30 -8.16 3.13 -16.37
N SER A 31 -8.00 2.63 -17.59
CA SER A 31 -6.97 1.67 -17.91
C SER A 31 -5.64 2.40 -17.75
N PHE A 32 -5.19 2.53 -16.50
CA PHE A 32 -3.89 3.07 -16.16
C PHE A 32 -2.89 2.14 -16.83
N ARG A 33 -2.21 2.67 -17.84
CA ARG A 33 -1.14 1.96 -18.53
C ARG A 33 -0.01 1.87 -17.52
N THR A 34 0.06 0.77 -16.78
CA THR A 34 1.20 0.48 -15.91
C THR A 34 2.38 0.19 -16.81
N SER A 35 3.13 1.23 -17.13
CA SER A 35 4.46 1.10 -17.68
C SER A 35 5.34 0.57 -16.56
N VAL A 36 5.50 -0.75 -16.50
CA VAL A 36 6.46 -1.38 -15.60
C VAL A 36 7.82 -1.27 -16.28
N CYS A 37 8.55 -0.19 -15.98
CA CYS A 37 9.99 -0.19 -16.25
C CYS A 37 10.63 -1.08 -15.18
N SER A 38 11.10 -2.27 -15.58
CA SER A 38 11.73 -3.26 -14.70
C SER A 38 13.12 -2.86 -14.20
N GLN A 39 13.42 -1.56 -14.20
CA GLN A 39 14.63 -1.06 -13.58
C GLN A 39 14.39 -1.11 -12.08
N THR A 40 14.68 -2.26 -11.47
CA THR A 40 14.96 -2.33 -10.04
C THR A 40 16.36 -1.79 -9.87
N PRO A 41 16.51 -0.56 -9.37
CA PRO A 41 17.81 -0.03 -9.04
C PRO A 41 18.53 -0.93 -8.01
N PRO A 42 19.87 -0.99 -8.05
CA PRO A 42 20.65 -1.86 -7.18
C PRO A 42 20.33 -1.55 -5.71
N LYS A 43 20.18 -2.61 -4.91
CA LYS A 43 19.68 -2.55 -3.52
C LYS A 43 20.50 -1.65 -2.57
N ASP A 44 21.74 -1.36 -2.94
CA ASP A 44 22.68 -0.60 -2.12
C ASP A 44 22.67 0.92 -2.44
N GLU A 45 21.83 1.36 -3.37
CA GLU A 45 21.77 2.76 -3.78
C GLU A 45 20.62 3.47 -3.06
N GLU A 46 20.94 4.45 -2.21
CA GLU A 46 19.93 5.34 -1.63
C GLU A 46 19.22 6.11 -2.76
N MET A 47 17.88 6.15 -2.71
CA MET A 47 17.07 6.73 -3.78
C MET A 47 16.13 7.79 -3.24
N LYS A 48 15.78 8.73 -4.12
CA LYS A 48 14.77 9.76 -3.85
C LYS A 48 13.45 9.36 -4.50
N VAL A 49 12.45 9.01 -3.70
CA VAL A 49 11.15 8.50 -4.16
C VAL A 49 10.04 9.52 -3.88
N ALA A 50 9.33 9.93 -4.92
CA ALA A 50 8.14 10.77 -4.81
C ALA A 50 6.86 9.90 -4.82
N ILE A 51 6.03 10.04 -3.79
CA ILE A 51 4.75 9.31 -3.64
C ILE A 51 3.60 10.29 -3.74
N THR A 52 2.66 10.02 -4.65
CA THR A 52 1.37 10.74 -4.69
C THR A 52 0.34 9.99 -3.86
N GLY A 53 -0.51 10.70 -3.11
CA GLY A 53 -1.48 10.07 -2.21
C GLY A 53 -0.83 9.39 -1.02
N GLY A 54 0.31 9.92 -0.54
CA GLY A 54 1.07 9.35 0.58
C GLY A 54 0.32 9.33 1.92
N SER A 55 -0.77 10.08 2.05
CA SER A 55 -1.69 10.02 3.21
C SER A 55 -2.67 8.84 3.16
N GLY A 56 -2.81 8.17 2.01
CA GLY A 56 -3.69 7.02 1.85
C GLY A 56 -3.11 5.75 2.47
N HIS A 57 -3.95 4.71 2.63
CA HIS A 57 -3.55 3.44 3.24
C HIS A 57 -2.33 2.79 2.55
N VAL A 58 -2.38 2.70 1.21
CA VAL A 58 -1.27 2.11 0.43
C VAL A 58 -0.06 3.03 0.42
N GLY A 59 -0.27 4.32 0.13
CA GLY A 59 0.83 5.29 0.03
C GLY A 59 1.61 5.44 1.34
N GLY A 60 0.92 5.44 2.49
CA GLY A 60 1.53 5.55 3.80
C GLY A 60 2.32 4.29 4.19
N ASN A 61 1.79 3.11 3.90
CA ASN A 61 2.51 1.85 4.15
C ASN A 61 3.73 1.72 3.22
N LEU A 62 3.60 2.10 1.95
CA LEU A 62 4.71 2.11 1.00
C LEU A 62 5.82 3.08 1.44
N ALA A 63 5.46 4.29 1.88
CA ALA A 63 6.43 5.26 2.39
C ALA A 63 7.23 4.69 3.58
N ARG A 64 6.56 4.01 4.51
CA ARG A 64 7.22 3.37 5.67
C ARG A 64 8.18 2.27 5.25
N ALA A 65 7.79 1.44 4.28
CA ALA A 65 8.67 0.38 3.77
C ALA A 65 9.93 0.97 3.12
N LEU A 66 9.77 1.95 2.22
CA LEU A 66 10.89 2.60 1.54
C LEU A 66 11.84 3.34 2.49
N LEU A 67 11.31 3.98 3.53
CA LEU A 67 12.13 4.60 4.58
C LEU A 67 12.91 3.55 5.38
N ALA A 68 12.29 2.40 5.69
CA ALA A 68 12.96 1.30 6.40
C ALA A 68 14.07 0.65 5.55
N GLU A 69 13.94 0.70 4.23
CA GLU A 69 14.96 0.29 3.26
C GLU A 69 16.07 1.35 3.08
N GLY A 70 15.95 2.52 3.70
CA GLY A 70 16.98 3.57 3.69
C GLY A 70 16.85 4.60 2.57
N HIS A 71 15.69 4.67 1.91
CA HIS A 71 15.45 5.63 0.82
C HIS A 71 14.92 6.98 1.33
N GLU A 72 15.23 8.08 0.65
CA GLU A 72 14.63 9.39 0.88
C GLU A 72 13.23 9.44 0.22
N VAL A 73 12.18 9.69 1.00
CA VAL A 73 10.80 9.70 0.51
C VAL A 73 10.17 11.09 0.63
N ARG A 74 9.51 11.55 -0.44
CA ARG A 74 8.68 12.77 -0.46
C ARG A 74 7.24 12.41 -0.78
N ALA A 75 6.33 12.64 0.17
CA ALA A 75 4.90 12.42 -0.02
C ALA A 75 4.19 13.70 -0.46
N LEU A 76 3.45 13.64 -1.56
CA LEU A 76 2.54 14.67 -2.01
C LEU A 76 1.13 14.35 -1.55
N VAL A 77 0.58 15.22 -0.72
CA VAL A 77 -0.77 15.16 -0.15
C VAL A 77 -1.56 16.40 -0.57
N ARG A 78 -2.88 16.27 -0.64
CA ARG A 78 -3.79 17.41 -0.87
C ARG A 78 -4.40 17.81 0.47
N GLU A 79 -4.56 19.11 0.69
CA GLU A 79 -5.32 19.68 1.82
C GLU A 79 -6.82 19.40 1.69
#